data_AF-A0A353PGZ5-F1
#
_entry.id   AF-A0A353PGZ5-F1
#
_cell.length_a   1.000
_cell.length_b   1.000
_cell.length_c   1.000
_cell.angle_alpha   90.00
_cell.angle_beta   90.00
_cell.angle_gamma   90.00
#
_symmetry.space_group_name_H-M   'P 1'
#
loop_
_entity.id
_entity.type
_entity.pdbx_description
1 polymer ?
#
loop_
_entity_poly.entity_id
_entity_poly.type
_entity_poly.pdbx_seq_one_letter_code
_entity_poly.pdbx_strand_id
1 'polypeptide(L)'
;PAPPPPPPPAPPPGGEGPPGPPPLVFTDRVALPFKAAFPLVYKIFHQHGLTSRVTFIGSARLGLPDAALWGLAMGCDLINVGREALLAIGCIQSQKCHTGRCPTGITTHTPWRTRGLDPALKSVRTANYLIGLRRELTALARACGEIHPALIGLERLALVENGYRILDLQHILDYAPGMGLPGVAARGELDELMRPLFEDRLRTPTTQVS
;
A
#
# COMPACT_ATOMS: atom_id res chain seq x y z
N PRO A 1 47.97 -3.91 16.88
CA PRO A 1 46.86 -3.40 16.05
C PRO A 1 45.81 -4.50 15.79
N ALA A 2 44.64 -4.38 16.41
CA ALA A 2 43.56 -5.36 16.25
C ALA A 2 42.98 -5.31 14.82
N PRO A 3 42.59 -6.46 14.23
CA PRO A 3 41.98 -6.50 12.90
C PRO A 3 40.62 -5.77 12.89
N PRO A 4 40.24 -5.15 11.77
CA PRO A 4 38.97 -4.43 11.67
C PRO A 4 37.79 -5.39 11.81
N PRO A 5 36.67 -4.93 12.43
CA PRO A 5 35.49 -5.75 12.59
C PRO A 5 34.85 -6.10 11.23
N PRO A 6 34.17 -7.25 11.13
CA PRO A 6 33.49 -7.66 9.90
C PRO A 6 32.34 -6.70 9.57
N PRO A 7 32.01 -6.52 8.27
CA PRO A 7 30.92 -5.66 7.85
C PRO A 7 29.56 -6.20 8.33
N PRO A 8 28.59 -5.32 8.60
CA PRO A 8 27.25 -5.73 9.02
C PRO A 8 26.52 -6.51 7.90
N PRO A 9 25.58 -7.39 8.27
CA PRO A 9 24.82 -8.18 7.30
C PRO A 9 23.96 -7.28 6.40
N ALA A 10 23.87 -7.65 5.11
CA ALA A 10 23.09 -6.95 4.12
C ALA A 10 21.58 -7.04 4.41
N PRO A 11 20.79 -5.96 4.24
CA PRO A 11 19.35 -5.98 4.42
C PRO A 11 18.66 -6.81 3.32
N PRO A 12 17.47 -7.39 3.61
CA PRO A 12 16.73 -8.21 2.66
C PRO A 12 16.33 -7.41 1.40
N PRO A 13 16.47 -7.99 0.19
CA PRO A 13 16.11 -7.32 -1.04
C PRO A 13 14.59 -7.39 -1.26
N GLY A 14 13.92 -6.24 -1.18
CA GLY A 14 12.51 -6.09 -1.53
C GLY A 14 12.31 -4.75 -2.23
N GLY A 15 12.05 -4.82 -3.54
CA GLY A 15 11.74 -3.65 -4.36
C GLY A 15 10.52 -2.91 -3.82
N GLU A 16 10.59 -1.58 -3.86
CA GLU A 16 9.52 -0.61 -3.59
C GLU A 16 9.24 -0.18 -2.11
N GLY A 17 9.95 -0.70 -1.11
CA GLY A 17 9.96 -0.17 0.28
C GLY A 17 11.32 0.44 0.68
N PRO A 18 11.40 1.45 1.60
CA PRO A 18 12.70 2.02 1.98
C PRO A 18 13.39 1.18 3.07
N PRO A 19 14.67 0.82 2.88
CA PRO A 19 15.72 1.41 3.72
C PRO A 19 17.03 1.69 2.93
N GLY A 20 17.32 2.97 2.67
CA GLY A 20 18.59 3.43 2.05
C GLY A 20 18.72 3.10 0.55
N PRO A 21 19.25 3.98 -0.31
CA PRO A 21 19.35 3.68 -1.73
C PRO A 21 20.42 2.59 -1.94
N PRO A 22 20.08 1.40 -2.47
CA PRO A 22 21.07 0.49 -2.99
C PRO A 22 21.75 1.12 -4.23
N PRO A 23 22.87 0.57 -4.75
CA PRO A 23 23.47 1.09 -5.99
C PRO A 23 22.40 1.25 -7.07
N LEU A 24 22.43 2.34 -7.86
CA LEU A 24 21.32 2.74 -8.74
C LEU A 24 20.81 1.61 -9.65
N VAL A 25 21.71 0.73 -10.09
CA VAL A 25 21.37 -0.47 -10.88
C VAL A 25 20.36 -1.37 -10.16
N PHE A 26 20.51 -1.60 -8.86
CA PHE A 26 19.56 -2.40 -8.07
C PHE A 26 18.23 -1.70 -7.84
N THR A 27 18.24 -0.36 -7.73
CA THR A 27 17.01 0.42 -7.57
C THR A 27 16.19 0.45 -8.86
N ASP A 28 16.86 0.55 -10.01
CA ASP A 28 16.19 0.86 -11.28
C ASP A 28 15.96 -0.37 -12.18
N ARG A 29 16.72 -1.46 -12.02
CA ARG A 29 16.79 -2.53 -13.05
C ARG A 29 16.60 -3.95 -12.55
N VAL A 30 16.54 -4.19 -11.24
CA VAL A 30 16.64 -5.57 -10.70
C VAL A 30 15.28 -6.15 -10.29
N ALA A 31 14.27 -5.32 -10.04
CA ALA A 31 12.95 -5.78 -9.59
C ALA A 31 11.88 -5.69 -10.68
N LEU A 32 10.99 -6.69 -10.69
CA LEU A 32 9.71 -6.60 -11.41
C LEU A 32 8.79 -5.61 -10.67
N PRO A 33 8.07 -4.73 -11.39
CA PRO A 33 7.08 -3.85 -10.78
C PRO A 33 6.01 -4.66 -10.04
N PHE A 34 5.54 -4.16 -8.89
CA PHE A 34 4.56 -4.85 -8.06
C PHE A 34 3.32 -5.36 -8.81
N LYS A 35 2.74 -4.52 -9.68
CA LYS A 35 1.55 -4.88 -10.48
C LYS A 35 1.79 -6.04 -11.45
N ALA A 36 3.04 -6.33 -11.80
CA ALA A 36 3.41 -7.48 -12.62
C ALA A 36 3.86 -8.67 -11.75
N ALA A 37 4.61 -8.41 -10.67
CA ALA A 37 5.19 -9.45 -9.81
C ALA A 37 4.17 -10.12 -8.90
N PHE A 38 3.31 -9.34 -8.25
CA PHE A 38 2.37 -9.83 -7.24
C PHE A 38 1.38 -10.86 -7.79
N PRO A 39 0.75 -10.65 -8.97
CA PRO A 39 -0.08 -11.64 -9.65
C PRO A 39 0.58 -13.01 -9.81
N LEU A 40 1.88 -13.04 -10.15
CA LEU A 40 2.60 -14.30 -10.34
C LEU A 40 2.67 -15.12 -9.05
N VAL A 41 2.95 -14.45 -7.93
CA VAL A 41 3.01 -15.08 -6.61
C VAL A 41 1.61 -15.48 -6.14
N TYR A 42 0.65 -14.57 -6.21
CA TYR A 42 -0.71 -14.82 -5.73
C TYR A 42 -1.35 -16.02 -6.44
N LYS A 43 -1.18 -16.15 -7.76
CA LYS A 43 -1.72 -17.28 -8.54
C LYS A 43 -1.17 -18.62 -8.07
N ILE A 44 0.13 -18.71 -7.72
CA ILE A 44 0.73 -19.95 -7.20
C ILE A 44 0.06 -20.35 -5.88
N PHE A 45 -0.09 -19.41 -4.94
CA PHE A 45 -0.76 -19.68 -3.66
C PHE A 45 -2.23 -20.05 -3.85
N HIS A 46 -2.91 -19.40 -4.79
CA HIS A 46 -4.31 -19.70 -5.12
C HIS A 46 -4.45 -21.12 -5.68
N GLN A 47 -3.60 -21.53 -6.62
CA GLN A 47 -3.59 -22.87 -7.22
C GLN A 47 -3.40 -23.98 -6.18
N HIS A 48 -2.65 -23.70 -5.12
CA HIS A 48 -2.43 -24.63 -4.01
C HIS A 48 -3.45 -24.49 -2.87
N GLY A 49 -4.45 -23.62 -3.00
CA GLY A 49 -5.46 -23.39 -1.95
C GLY A 49 -4.89 -22.81 -0.66
N LEU A 50 -3.79 -22.06 -0.74
CA LEU A 50 -3.05 -21.55 0.41
C LEU A 50 -3.35 -20.08 0.74
N THR A 51 -4.16 -19.40 -0.07
CA THR A 51 -4.43 -17.95 0.09
C THR A 51 -5.09 -17.60 1.42
N SER A 52 -5.87 -18.50 2.02
CA SER A 52 -6.49 -18.31 3.34
C SER A 52 -5.56 -18.60 4.52
N ARG A 53 -4.34 -19.11 4.26
CA ARG A 53 -3.37 -19.49 5.29
C ARG A 53 -2.22 -18.51 5.44
N VAL A 54 -2.15 -17.51 4.56
CA VAL A 54 -1.12 -16.47 4.56
C VAL A 54 -1.80 -15.11 4.43
N THR A 55 -1.14 -14.08 4.97
CA THR A 55 -1.59 -12.69 4.80
C THR A 55 -0.70 -12.02 3.77
N PHE A 56 -1.28 -11.56 2.67
CA PHE A 56 -0.59 -10.80 1.65
C PHE A 56 -0.57 -9.32 2.02
N ILE A 57 0.63 -8.80 2.27
CA ILE A 57 0.84 -7.39 2.58
C ILE A 57 1.48 -6.70 1.37
N GLY A 58 0.72 -5.86 0.68
CA GLY A 58 1.20 -5.10 -0.46
C GLY A 58 2.00 -3.87 -0.02
N SER A 59 3.20 -3.68 -0.57
CA SER A 59 4.00 -2.47 -0.34
C SER A 59 4.72 -2.08 -1.62
N ALA A 60 4.23 -1.03 -2.27
CA ALA A 60 4.58 -0.73 -3.66
C ALA A 60 4.08 0.65 -4.11
N ARG A 61 4.31 1.68 -3.28
CA ARG A 61 3.66 2.99 -3.43
C ARG A 61 2.12 2.90 -3.49
N LEU A 62 1.58 1.98 -2.69
CA LEU A 62 0.14 1.72 -2.60
C LEU A 62 -0.54 2.69 -1.62
N GLY A 63 0.14 3.73 -1.12
CA GLY A 63 -0.43 4.64 -0.14
C GLY A 63 -1.36 5.72 -0.70
N LEU A 64 -1.77 5.60 -1.97
CA LEU A 64 -2.79 6.43 -2.62
C LEU A 64 -4.04 5.57 -2.91
N PRO A 65 -5.26 6.15 -2.91
CA PRO A 65 -6.49 5.36 -2.97
C PRO A 65 -6.61 4.46 -4.20
N ASP A 66 -6.23 4.96 -5.37
CA ASP A 66 -6.25 4.21 -6.64
C ASP A 66 -5.25 3.03 -6.62
N ALA A 67 -4.02 3.27 -6.18
CA ALA A 67 -3.00 2.25 -6.09
C ALA A 67 -3.32 1.20 -5.01
N ALA A 68 -3.79 1.64 -3.84
CA ALA A 68 -4.28 0.75 -2.77
C ALA A 68 -5.41 -0.15 -3.28
N LEU A 69 -6.39 0.43 -3.98
CA LEU A 69 -7.52 -0.32 -4.52
C LEU A 69 -7.07 -1.40 -5.51
N TRP A 70 -6.13 -1.07 -6.38
CA TRP A 70 -5.48 -2.06 -7.26
C TRP A 70 -4.83 -3.20 -6.47
N GLY A 71 -4.07 -2.87 -5.42
CA GLY A 71 -3.43 -3.88 -4.56
C GLY A 71 -4.43 -4.82 -3.90
N LEU A 72 -5.50 -4.24 -3.32
CA LEU A 72 -6.58 -5.00 -2.69
C LEU A 72 -7.30 -5.91 -3.70
N ALA A 73 -7.68 -5.39 -4.87
CA ALA A 73 -8.37 -6.16 -5.90
C ALA A 73 -7.52 -7.32 -6.46
N MET A 74 -6.20 -7.15 -6.55
CA MET A 74 -5.29 -8.25 -6.95
C MET A 74 -5.14 -9.33 -5.87
N GLY A 75 -5.58 -9.09 -4.63
CA GLY A 75 -5.53 -10.06 -3.53
C GLY A 75 -4.64 -9.69 -2.36
N CYS A 76 -4.26 -8.43 -2.18
CA CYS A 76 -3.64 -7.99 -0.93
C CYS A 76 -4.68 -7.93 0.20
N ASP A 77 -4.34 -8.46 1.36
CA ASP A 77 -5.14 -8.33 2.58
C ASP A 77 -4.87 -7.01 3.30
N LEU A 78 -3.63 -6.52 3.22
CA LEU A 78 -3.19 -5.29 3.88
C LEU A 78 -2.32 -4.44 2.94
N ILE A 79 -2.42 -3.12 3.12
CA ILE A 79 -1.60 -2.14 2.42
C ILE A 79 -0.59 -1.53 3.40
N ASN A 80 0.69 -1.77 3.13
CA ASN A 80 1.79 -1.19 3.90
C ASN A 80 2.28 0.11 3.27
N VAL A 81 2.18 1.20 4.03
CA VAL A 81 2.54 2.55 3.61
C VAL A 81 3.83 3.00 4.27
N GLY A 82 4.80 3.43 3.45
CA GLY A 82 6.11 3.87 3.93
C GLY A 82 6.41 5.29 3.47
N ARG A 83 6.60 5.46 2.16
CA ARG A 83 6.93 6.76 1.55
C ARG A 83 5.85 7.80 1.82
N GLU A 84 4.59 7.43 1.72
CA GLU A 84 3.45 8.31 1.90
C GLU A 84 3.32 8.75 3.36
N ALA A 85 3.54 7.83 4.31
CA ALA A 85 3.67 8.17 5.73
C ALA A 85 4.86 9.11 5.97
N LEU A 86 6.01 8.88 5.32
CA LEU A 86 7.16 9.79 5.38
C LEU A 86 6.81 11.19 4.86
N LEU A 87 6.06 11.29 3.75
CA LEU A 87 5.57 12.57 3.22
C LEU A 87 4.60 13.25 4.21
N ALA A 88 3.71 12.48 4.84
CA ALA A 88 2.79 12.98 5.86
C ALA A 88 3.52 13.59 7.06
N ILE A 89 4.64 12.99 7.49
CA ILE A 89 5.52 13.58 8.51
C ILE A 89 6.50 14.63 7.95
N GLY A 90 6.34 15.08 6.70
CA GLY A 90 7.12 16.19 6.13
C GLY A 90 8.44 15.80 5.49
N CYS A 91 8.57 14.60 4.94
CA CYS A 91 9.62 14.30 3.97
C CYS A 91 9.44 15.18 2.74
N ILE A 92 10.52 15.84 2.30
CA ILE A 92 10.53 16.67 1.08
C ILE A 92 11.25 15.98 -0.09
N GLN A 93 11.47 14.67 0.03
CA GLN A 93 12.21 13.87 -0.96
C GLN A 93 13.58 14.46 -1.34
N SER A 94 14.33 14.96 -0.36
CA SER A 94 15.68 15.49 -0.58
C SER A 94 16.71 14.46 -1.08
N GLN A 95 16.38 13.17 -1.01
CA GLN A 95 17.25 12.03 -1.36
C GLN A 95 18.59 11.98 -0.59
N LYS A 96 18.71 12.74 0.51
CA LYS A 96 19.91 12.79 1.37
C LYS A 96 19.85 11.82 2.55
N CYS A 97 18.93 10.86 2.54
CA CYS A 97 18.66 10.00 3.70
C CYS A 97 19.89 9.21 4.17
N HIS A 98 20.71 8.72 3.24
CA HIS A 98 21.92 7.95 3.53
C HIS A 98 23.06 8.78 4.13
N THR A 99 23.01 10.11 4.00
CA THR A 99 24.09 11.00 4.46
C THR A 99 24.00 11.34 5.95
N GLY A 100 22.89 10.99 6.62
CA GLY A 100 22.58 11.45 7.97
C GLY A 100 22.28 12.96 8.07
N ARG A 101 22.20 13.70 6.95
CA ARG A 101 21.97 15.15 6.90
C ARG A 101 20.58 15.51 6.37
N CYS A 102 19.57 14.73 6.73
CA CYS A 102 18.18 15.01 6.38
C CYS A 102 17.78 16.45 6.79
N PRO A 103 17.25 17.28 5.88
CA PRO A 103 16.87 18.65 6.21
C PRO A 103 15.63 18.74 7.10
N THR A 104 14.79 17.69 7.11
CA THR A 104 13.50 17.68 7.84
C THR A 104 13.53 16.86 9.12
N GLY A 105 14.71 16.36 9.52
CA GLY A 105 14.90 15.66 10.79
C GLY A 105 14.52 14.18 10.82
N ILE A 106 14.06 13.60 9.71
CA ILE A 106 13.56 12.21 9.68
C ILE A 106 14.71 11.19 9.77
N THR A 107 15.73 11.35 8.93
CA THR A 107 16.86 10.40 8.82
C THR A 107 18.17 11.10 9.20
N THR A 108 18.30 11.42 10.49
CA THR A 108 19.48 12.09 11.06
C THR A 108 19.64 11.77 12.54
N HIS A 109 20.90 11.70 12.99
CA HIS A 109 21.25 11.61 14.40
C HIS A 109 21.71 12.97 14.97
N THR A 110 21.70 14.04 14.16
CA THR A 110 22.15 15.37 14.60
C THR A 110 21.06 16.05 15.44
N PRO A 111 21.29 16.36 16.74
CA PRO A 111 20.23 16.78 17.66
C PRO A 111 19.43 18.00 17.19
N TRP A 112 20.09 19.00 16.59
CA TRP A 112 19.39 20.20 16.11
C TRP A 112 18.52 19.95 14.88
N ARG A 113 18.82 18.93 14.07
CA ARG A 113 17.98 18.54 12.93
C ARG A 113 16.82 17.66 13.36
N THR A 114 17.04 16.75 14.32
CA THR A 114 16.00 15.88 14.89
C THR A 114 14.86 16.69 15.51
N ARG A 115 15.13 17.89 16.03
CA ARG A 115 14.10 18.85 16.47
C ARG A 115 13.03 19.16 15.40
N GLY A 116 13.34 18.97 14.11
CA GLY A 116 12.36 19.10 13.03
C GLY A 116 11.32 17.97 12.95
N LEU A 117 11.49 16.90 13.74
CA LEU A 117 10.57 15.77 13.87
C LEU A 117 9.87 15.82 15.24
N ASP A 118 8.94 16.76 15.40
CA ASP A 118 8.09 16.86 16.60
C ASP A 118 6.98 15.79 16.58
N PRO A 119 6.99 14.78 17.48
CA PRO A 119 5.99 13.72 17.50
C PRO A 119 4.57 14.22 17.75
N ALA A 120 4.39 15.29 18.54
CA ALA A 120 3.07 15.82 18.86
C ALA A 120 2.37 16.36 17.60
N LEU A 121 3.12 17.08 16.76
CA LEU A 121 2.61 17.60 15.48
C LEU A 121 2.54 16.52 14.39
N LYS A 122 3.60 15.72 14.24
CA LYS A 122 3.78 14.82 13.09
C LYS A 122 2.89 13.58 13.17
N SER A 123 2.57 13.12 14.38
CA SER A 123 1.62 12.01 14.58
C SER A 123 0.23 12.38 14.08
N VAL A 124 -0.27 13.58 14.41
CA VAL A 124 -1.57 14.10 13.93
C VAL A 124 -1.61 14.17 12.41
N ARG A 125 -0.54 14.65 11.76
CA ARG A 125 -0.46 14.68 10.29
C ARG A 125 -0.53 13.29 9.66
N THR A 126 0.15 12.31 10.25
CA THR A 126 0.12 10.91 9.78
C THR A 126 -1.23 10.28 10.01
N ALA A 127 -1.86 10.53 11.16
CA ALA A 127 -3.21 10.08 11.46
C ALA A 127 -4.22 10.64 10.45
N ASN A 128 -4.15 11.94 10.14
CA ASN A 128 -5.01 12.56 9.14
C ASN A 128 -4.83 11.94 7.75
N TYR A 129 -3.58 11.65 7.35
CA TYR A 129 -3.30 10.92 6.12
C TYR A 129 -3.96 9.53 6.11
N LEU A 130 -3.76 8.73 7.17
CA LEU A 130 -4.33 7.38 7.25
C LEU A 130 -5.86 7.39 7.28
N ILE A 131 -6.46 8.33 8.01
CA ILE A 131 -7.91 8.54 8.06
C ILE A 131 -8.43 8.94 6.68
N GLY A 132 -7.74 9.85 5.99
CA GLY A 132 -8.07 10.27 4.62
C GLY A 132 -8.03 9.09 3.66
N LEU A 133 -6.93 8.32 3.64
CA LEU A 133 -6.80 7.14 2.78
C LEU A 133 -7.93 6.12 3.03
N ARG A 134 -8.25 5.82 4.29
CA ARG A 134 -9.35 4.92 4.66
C ARG A 134 -10.71 5.45 4.20
N ARG A 135 -10.95 6.76 4.36
CA ARG A 135 -12.18 7.43 3.93
C ARG A 135 -12.37 7.29 2.41
N GLU A 136 -11.34 7.58 1.63
CA GLU A 136 -11.37 7.48 0.16
C GLU A 136 -11.60 6.03 -0.30
N LEU A 137 -10.88 5.06 0.26
CA LEU A 137 -11.07 3.65 -0.08
C LEU A 137 -12.48 3.14 0.23
N THR A 138 -13.04 3.56 1.38
CA THR A 138 -14.42 3.19 1.74
C THR A 138 -15.44 3.88 0.82
N ALA A 139 -15.16 5.11 0.37
CA ALA A 139 -16.00 5.81 -0.60
C ALA A 139 -15.98 5.12 -1.97
N LEU A 140 -14.79 4.68 -2.43
CA LEU A 140 -14.66 3.90 -3.67
C LEU A 140 -15.41 2.56 -3.57
N ALA A 141 -15.31 1.86 -2.45
CA ALA A 141 -16.09 0.63 -2.22
C ALA A 141 -17.60 0.86 -2.34
N ARG A 142 -18.12 1.91 -1.69
CA ARG A 142 -19.52 2.30 -1.82
C ARG A 142 -19.93 2.61 -3.26
N ALA A 143 -19.08 3.32 -4.00
CA ALA A 143 -19.35 3.62 -5.40
C ALA A 143 -19.44 2.35 -6.26
N CYS A 144 -18.68 1.30 -5.90
CA CYS A 144 -18.77 -0.02 -6.54
C CYS A 144 -19.93 -0.89 -6.00
N GLY A 145 -20.65 -0.45 -4.98
CA GLY A 145 -21.72 -1.19 -4.32
C GLY A 145 -21.23 -2.17 -3.23
N GLU A 146 -19.96 -2.06 -2.82
CA GLU A 146 -19.33 -2.94 -1.85
C GLU A 146 -19.21 -2.29 -0.46
N ILE A 147 -19.31 -3.10 0.58
CA ILE A 147 -19.18 -2.63 1.98
C ILE A 147 -17.74 -2.39 2.42
N HIS A 148 -16.78 -2.99 1.71
CA HIS A 148 -15.37 -2.95 2.04
C HIS A 148 -14.52 -3.00 0.76
N PRO A 149 -13.43 -2.23 0.67
CA PRO A 149 -12.62 -2.16 -0.56
C PRO A 149 -11.98 -3.49 -0.98
N ALA A 150 -11.71 -4.39 -0.03
CA ALA A 150 -11.21 -5.74 -0.33
C ALA A 150 -12.24 -6.65 -1.03
N LEU A 151 -13.52 -6.26 -1.08
CA LEU A 151 -14.56 -7.01 -1.80
C LEU A 151 -14.71 -6.57 -3.26
N ILE A 152 -13.97 -5.54 -3.67
CA ILE A 152 -13.96 -5.09 -5.06
C ILE A 152 -13.06 -6.03 -5.86
N GLY A 153 -13.67 -6.89 -6.66
CA GLY A 153 -12.95 -7.77 -7.57
C GLY A 153 -12.34 -7.05 -8.76
N LEU A 154 -11.41 -7.70 -9.45
CA LEU A 154 -10.74 -7.15 -10.63
C LEU A 154 -11.70 -6.82 -11.77
N GLU A 155 -12.83 -7.51 -11.87
CA GLU A 155 -13.88 -7.27 -12.86
C GLU A 155 -14.54 -5.87 -12.73
N ARG A 156 -14.37 -5.21 -11.58
CA ARG A 156 -14.87 -3.84 -11.34
C ARG A 156 -13.85 -2.77 -11.70
N LEU A 157 -12.64 -3.16 -12.10
CA LEU A 157 -11.54 -2.26 -12.42
C LEU A 157 -11.12 -2.44 -13.87
N ALA A 158 -10.79 -1.34 -14.54
CA ALA A 158 -10.27 -1.35 -15.90
C ALA A 158 -9.05 -0.44 -16.03
N LEU A 159 -8.11 -0.83 -16.88
CA LEU A 159 -7.01 0.04 -17.29
C LEU A 159 -7.40 0.76 -18.58
N VAL A 160 -7.34 2.09 -18.56
CA VAL A 160 -7.52 2.90 -19.76
C VAL A 160 -6.14 3.31 -20.26
N GLU A 161 -5.80 2.84 -21.47
CA GLU A 161 -4.53 3.17 -22.12
C GLU A 161 -4.66 4.36 -23.07
N ASN A 162 -3.51 4.84 -23.54
CA ASN A 162 -3.44 5.86 -24.58
C ASN A 162 -4.25 5.44 -25.81
N GLY A 163 -5.09 6.35 -26.32
CA GLY A 163 -6.04 6.05 -27.39
C GLY A 163 -7.39 5.48 -26.91
N TYR A 164 -7.71 5.62 -25.62
CA TYR A 164 -9.00 5.22 -25.01
C TYR A 164 -9.30 3.72 -25.09
N ARG A 165 -8.26 2.89 -25.21
CA ARG A 165 -8.41 1.44 -25.13
C ARG A 165 -8.69 1.04 -23.68
N ILE A 166 -9.80 0.37 -23.45
CA ILE A 166 -10.18 -0.16 -22.15
C ILE A 166 -9.72 -1.61 -22.09
N LEU A 167 -8.88 -1.93 -21.09
CA LEU A 167 -8.41 -3.27 -20.85
C LEU A 167 -8.99 -3.80 -19.52
N ASP A 168 -9.56 -4.99 -19.60
CA ASP A 168 -10.05 -5.74 -18.45
C ASP A 168 -8.85 -6.30 -17.65
N LEU A 169 -8.76 -5.90 -16.38
CA LEU A 169 -7.65 -6.31 -15.51
C LEU A 169 -7.66 -7.80 -15.21
N GLN A 170 -8.84 -8.40 -15.05
CA GLN A 170 -8.95 -9.81 -14.79
C GLN A 170 -8.34 -10.61 -15.96
N HIS A 171 -8.60 -10.17 -17.18
CA HIS A 171 -8.06 -10.79 -18.39
C HIS A 171 -6.55 -10.54 -18.54
N ILE A 172 -6.07 -9.30 -18.34
CA ILE A 172 -4.64 -8.97 -18.44
C ILE A 172 -3.80 -9.77 -17.45
N LEU A 173 -4.29 -9.93 -16.22
CA LEU A 173 -3.57 -10.63 -15.15
C LEU A 173 -3.77 -12.14 -15.19
N ASP A 174 -4.66 -12.63 -16.05
CA ASP A 174 -5.02 -14.04 -16.18
C ASP A 174 -5.52 -14.60 -14.83
N TYR A 175 -6.51 -13.92 -14.26
CA TYR A 175 -7.16 -14.28 -12.99
C TYR A 175 -8.47 -15.05 -13.26
N ALA A 176 -8.67 -16.15 -12.53
CA ALA A 176 -9.96 -16.83 -12.52
C ALA A 176 -11.04 -15.96 -11.84
N PRO A 177 -12.34 -16.13 -12.19
CA PRO A 177 -13.41 -15.39 -11.54
C PRO A 177 -13.39 -15.52 -10.01
N GLY A 178 -13.44 -14.39 -9.31
CA GLY A 178 -13.40 -14.34 -7.85
C GLY A 178 -12.00 -14.55 -7.23
N MET A 179 -10.95 -14.74 -8.04
CA MET A 179 -9.57 -14.70 -7.57
C MET A 179 -9.20 -13.28 -7.11
N GLY A 180 -8.45 -13.15 -6.02
CA GLY A 180 -8.14 -11.86 -5.38
C GLY A 180 -9.11 -11.49 -4.27
N LEU A 181 -10.34 -12.01 -4.28
CA LEU A 181 -11.28 -11.78 -3.19
C LEU A 181 -10.89 -12.59 -1.93
N PRO A 182 -11.16 -12.07 -0.72
CA PRO A 182 -10.95 -12.81 0.53
C PRO A 182 -11.66 -14.17 0.55
N GLY A 183 -11.20 -15.10 1.39
CA GLY A 183 -11.88 -16.37 1.60
C GLY A 183 -13.29 -16.20 2.18
N VAL A 184 -14.16 -17.21 2.03
CA VAL A 184 -15.58 -17.12 2.44
C VAL A 184 -15.75 -16.75 3.92
N ALA A 185 -14.94 -17.33 4.82
CA ALA A 185 -14.96 -17.00 6.25
C ALA A 185 -14.63 -15.53 6.49
N ALA A 186 -13.54 -15.03 5.89
CA ALA A 186 -13.14 -13.63 6.00
C ALA A 186 -14.18 -12.66 5.42
N ARG A 187 -14.91 -13.05 4.36
CA ARG A 187 -16.03 -12.24 3.83
C ARG A 187 -17.18 -12.16 4.82
N GLY A 188 -17.51 -13.26 5.52
CA GLY A 188 -18.52 -13.26 6.57
C GLY A 188 -18.15 -12.32 7.72
N GLU A 189 -16.91 -12.41 8.21
CA GLU A 189 -16.40 -11.52 9.26
C GLU A 189 -16.39 -10.04 8.81
N LEU A 190 -15.95 -9.77 7.58
CA LEU A 190 -16.00 -8.42 7.01
C LEU A 190 -17.43 -7.88 6.94
N ASP A 191 -18.39 -8.74 6.60
CA ASP A 191 -19.80 -8.38 6.57
C ASP A 191 -20.29 -7.97 7.96
N GLU A 192 -20.11 -8.83 8.96
CA GLU A 192 -20.54 -8.57 10.33
C GLU A 192 -19.96 -7.26 10.89
N LEU A 193 -18.68 -6.97 10.61
CA LEU A 193 -18.01 -5.77 11.09
C LEU A 193 -18.39 -4.50 10.33
N MET A 194 -18.53 -4.58 9.01
CA MET A 194 -18.66 -3.40 8.15
C MET A 194 -20.11 -3.06 7.78
N ARG A 195 -21.02 -4.03 7.77
CA ARG A 195 -22.44 -3.84 7.41
C ARG A 195 -23.11 -2.74 8.24
N PRO A 196 -22.98 -2.69 9.59
CA PRO A 196 -23.60 -1.62 10.38
C PRO A 196 -23.05 -0.24 10.04
N LEU A 197 -21.73 -0.14 9.83
CA LEU A 197 -21.04 1.11 9.48
C LEU A 197 -21.40 1.60 8.07
N PHE A 198 -21.66 0.67 7.16
CA PHE A 198 -22.08 0.97 5.80
C PHE A 198 -23.51 1.52 5.80
N GLU A 199 -24.44 0.85 6.48
CA GLU A 199 -25.85 1.26 6.56
C GLU A 199 -26.04 2.60 7.27
N ASP A 200 -25.34 2.83 8.39
CA ASP A 200 -25.38 4.10 9.11
C ASP A 200 -24.98 5.29 8.21
N ARG A 201 -23.95 5.08 7.38
CA ARG A 201 -23.46 6.05 6.40
C ARG A 201 -24.39 6.28 5.23
N LEU A 202 -25.20 5.29 4.83
CA LEU A 202 -26.26 5.50 3.83
C LEU A 202 -27.41 6.33 4.39
N ARG A 203 -27.71 6.18 5.69
CA ARG A 203 -28.78 6.93 6.38
C ARG A 203 -28.39 8.38 6.65
N THR A 204 -27.10 8.65 6.81
CA THR A 204 -26.57 9.99 7.06
C THR A 204 -25.76 10.46 5.83
N PRO A 205 -26.42 10.95 4.77
CA PRO A 205 -25.72 11.50 3.62
C PRO A 205 -24.83 12.63 4.11
N THR A 206 -23.51 12.49 3.90
CA THR A 206 -22.54 13.46 4.37
C THR A 206 -22.66 14.74 3.53
N THR A 207 -23.60 15.62 3.89
CA THR A 207 -23.52 17.04 3.56
C THR A 207 -22.41 17.64 4.40
N GLN A 208 -21.15 17.50 3.96
CA GLN A 208 -20.08 18.48 4.10
C GLN A 208 -18.75 17.90 3.59
N VAL A 209 -18.39 18.37 2.40
CA VAL A 209 -17.00 18.52 1.98
C VAL A 209 -16.53 19.82 2.62
N SER A 210 -15.64 19.72 3.61
CA SER A 210 -14.91 20.84 4.21
C SER A 210 -13.52 20.36 4.57
#